data_AF-A0A9N9HUT3-F1
#
_entry.id   AF-A0A9N9HUT3-F1
#
_cell.length_a   1.000
_cell.length_b   1.000
_cell.length_c   1.000
_cell.angle_alpha   90.00
_cell.angle_beta   90.00
_cell.angle_gamma   90.00
#
_symmetry.space_group_name_H-M   'P 1'
#
loop_
_entity.id
_entity.type
_entity.pdbx_description
1 polymer ?
#
loop_
_entity_poly.entity_id
_entity_poly.type
_entity_poly.pdbx_seq_one_letter_code
_entity_poly.pdbx_strand_id
1 'polypeptide(L)'
;KIMSEISENSSSINNDNIGRDVTTTTQDEASSNTNFTLLYEKLCDAIILADRKTQEAIACYCLFGKALSRRRNEIASERQVDPESNTVGRILNEEVKAQLPADTSDSLLRKRIEKAKKLYKLFDSIYNVSFDYSIDVNLPLAELRDDEKSSILTHVTQLCEPRLVKFL
;
A
#
# COMPACT_ATOMS: atom_id res chain seq x y z
N LYS A 1 24.00 28.57 47.52
CA LYS A 1 25.37 29.15 47.56
C LYS A 1 26.16 28.34 48.59
N ILE A 2 27.19 27.61 48.11
CA ILE A 2 28.26 26.87 48.84
C ILE A 2 27.79 25.51 49.40
N MET A 3 28.14 24.35 48.81
CA MET A 3 29.42 23.57 48.86
C MET A 3 29.77 23.15 50.30
N SER A 4 30.26 21.95 50.65
CA SER A 4 31.00 20.88 49.97
C SER A 4 31.11 19.65 50.90
N GLU A 5 31.17 18.45 50.28
CA GLU A 5 32.10 17.31 50.47
C GLU A 5 32.50 16.71 51.83
N ILE A 6 32.69 15.37 51.77
CA ILE A 6 33.70 14.45 52.37
C ILE A 6 32.96 13.14 52.70
N SER A 7 33.42 11.90 52.45
CA SER A 7 34.56 11.26 51.77
C SER A 7 34.28 9.73 51.82
N GLU A 8 34.92 9.00 50.93
CA GLU A 8 34.73 7.60 50.51
C GLU A 8 35.07 6.46 51.52
N ASN A 9 34.80 5.23 51.01
CA ASN A 9 35.25 3.86 51.39
C ASN A 9 34.31 3.04 52.29
N SER A 10 34.00 1.76 52.03
CA SER A 10 34.63 0.74 51.18
C SER A 10 33.69 -0.42 50.82
N SER A 11 34.04 -1.11 49.74
CA SER A 11 33.50 -2.33 49.11
C SER A 11 33.24 -3.57 49.99
N SER A 12 32.23 -4.39 49.64
CA SER A 12 32.46 -5.76 49.15
C SER A 12 31.18 -6.43 48.62
N ILE A 13 31.33 -7.11 47.48
CA ILE A 13 30.38 -8.00 46.79
C ILE A 13 30.51 -9.41 47.39
N ASN A 14 29.43 -10.20 47.46
CA ASN A 14 29.44 -11.64 47.18
C ASN A 14 28.02 -12.20 46.92
N ASN A 15 27.87 -12.86 45.77
CA ASN A 15 26.75 -13.69 45.32
C ASN A 15 26.93 -15.14 45.83
N ASP A 16 25.82 -15.87 46.00
CA ASP A 16 25.63 -17.33 45.72
C ASP A 16 24.18 -17.72 46.12
N ASN A 17 23.23 -17.99 45.21
CA ASN A 17 22.95 -19.19 44.37
C ASN A 17 21.98 -20.25 44.96
N ILE A 18 20.76 -20.28 44.40
CA ILE A 18 19.99 -21.42 43.81
C ILE A 18 19.52 -22.63 44.68
N GLY A 19 18.20 -22.89 44.58
CA GLY A 19 17.55 -24.23 44.65
C GLY A 19 16.01 -24.10 44.78
N ARG A 20 15.20 -24.18 43.71
CA ARG A 20 14.39 -25.36 43.24
C ARG A 20 13.81 -26.18 44.41
N ASP A 21 12.54 -26.57 44.51
CA ASP A 21 11.44 -26.83 43.56
C ASP A 21 10.20 -27.15 44.42
N VAL A 22 8.99 -26.73 44.03
CA VAL A 22 7.71 -27.42 44.28
C VAL A 22 6.62 -26.72 43.46
N THR A 23 5.98 -27.52 42.62
CA THR A 23 4.90 -27.16 41.69
C THR A 23 3.56 -27.02 42.43
N THR A 24 2.79 -25.98 42.15
CA THR A 24 1.31 -26.01 42.31
C THR A 24 0.66 -24.95 41.41
N THR A 25 0.17 -25.42 40.26
CA THR A 25 -1.21 -25.27 39.76
C THR A 25 -1.92 -23.91 39.92
N THR A 26 -2.08 -23.25 38.76
CA THR A 26 -3.25 -22.51 38.26
C THR A 26 -3.71 -21.22 38.97
N GLN A 27 -3.50 -20.10 38.26
CA GLN A 27 -4.49 -19.02 38.11
C GLN A 27 -4.41 -18.55 36.64
N ASP A 28 -4.90 -19.35 35.68
CA ASP A 28 -6.15 -18.97 35.02
C ASP A 28 -7.21 -18.51 36.02
N GLU A 29 -7.40 -17.18 36.10
CA GLU A 29 -8.71 -16.51 35.98
C GLU A 29 -8.56 -15.03 36.35
N ALA A 30 -8.48 -14.18 35.33
CA ALA A 30 -9.14 -12.89 35.37
C ALA A 30 -10.04 -12.86 34.13
N SER A 31 -11.24 -13.41 34.29
CA SER A 31 -12.44 -13.26 33.45
C SER A 31 -12.20 -12.39 32.22
N SER A 32 -11.67 -13.01 31.16
CA SER A 32 -11.54 -12.37 29.86
C SER A 32 -12.93 -12.34 29.25
N ASN A 33 -13.80 -11.49 29.82
CA ASN A 33 -15.11 -11.22 29.26
C ASN A 33 -14.86 -10.47 27.95
N THR A 34 -14.57 -11.27 26.93
CA THR A 34 -14.11 -10.85 25.62
C THR A 34 -15.23 -9.98 25.08
N ASN A 35 -14.98 -8.68 25.03
CA ASN A 35 -15.97 -7.73 24.58
C ASN A 35 -16.09 -7.86 23.07
N PHE A 36 -16.96 -8.77 22.63
CA PHE A 36 -17.19 -9.06 21.22
C PHE A 36 -17.65 -7.84 20.44
N THR A 37 -18.37 -6.91 21.06
CA THR A 37 -18.74 -5.63 20.45
C THR A 37 -17.51 -4.82 20.10
N LEU A 38 -16.58 -4.64 21.04
CA LEU A 38 -15.32 -3.93 20.80
C LEU A 38 -14.45 -4.63 19.74
N LEU A 39 -14.41 -5.96 19.73
CA LEU A 39 -13.67 -6.71 18.71
C LEU A 39 -14.30 -6.57 17.31
N TYR A 40 -15.63 -6.58 17.22
CA TYR A 40 -16.34 -6.39 15.98
C TYR A 40 -16.14 -4.98 15.42
N GLU A 41 -16.22 -3.95 16.26
CA GLU A 41 -15.93 -2.56 15.86
C GLU A 41 -14.50 -2.43 15.30
N LYS A 42 -13.51 -2.99 15.99
CA LYS A 42 -12.12 -3.03 15.51
C LYS A 42 -11.98 -3.76 14.18
N LEU A 43 -12.74 -4.84 13.97
CA LEU A 43 -12.76 -5.57 12.70
C LEU A 43 -13.33 -4.68 11.58
N CYS A 44 -14.46 -4.01 11.81
CA CYS A 44 -15.05 -3.09 10.84
C CYS A 44 -14.10 -1.94 10.49
N ASP A 45 -13.47 -1.32 11.49
CA ASP A 45 -12.48 -0.25 11.27
C ASP A 45 -11.29 -0.73 10.44
N ALA A 46 -10.80 -1.95 10.70
CA ALA A 46 -9.71 -2.54 9.94
C ALA A 46 -10.11 -2.82 8.48
N ILE A 47 -11.33 -3.29 8.24
CA ILE A 47 -11.88 -3.50 6.89
C ILE A 47 -11.98 -2.17 6.14
N ILE A 48 -12.57 -1.13 6.74
CA ILE A 48 -12.71 0.20 6.13
C ILE A 48 -11.33 0.79 5.80
N LEU A 49 -10.34 0.62 6.68
CA LEU A 49 -8.99 1.09 6.46
C LEU A 49 -8.31 0.34 5.29
N ALA A 50 -8.46 -0.98 5.22
CA ALA A 50 -7.92 -1.81 4.15
C ALA A 50 -8.56 -1.45 2.80
N ASP A 51 -9.88 -1.23 2.78
CA ASP A 51 -10.60 -0.77 1.60
C ASP A 51 -10.03 0.56 1.14
N ARG A 52 -9.98 1.58 2.02
CA ARG A 52 -9.42 2.90 1.68
C ARG A 52 -8.03 2.80 1.07
N LYS A 53 -7.14 1.96 1.63
CA LYS A 53 -5.80 1.74 1.08
C LYS A 53 -5.82 1.06 -0.29
N THR A 54 -6.76 0.17 -0.53
CA THR A 54 -6.98 -0.43 -1.84
C THR A 54 -7.47 0.61 -2.86
N GLN A 55 -8.41 1.48 -2.48
CA GLN A 55 -8.90 2.56 -3.35
C GLN A 55 -7.77 3.53 -3.72
N GLU A 56 -6.97 3.94 -2.74
CA GLU A 56 -5.80 4.81 -2.92
C GLU A 56 -4.79 4.19 -3.88
N ALA A 57 -4.51 2.88 -3.74
CA ALA A 57 -3.62 2.17 -4.66
C ALA A 57 -4.17 2.14 -6.10
N ILE A 58 -5.47 1.88 -6.28
CA ILE A 58 -6.12 1.91 -7.60
C ILE A 58 -6.01 3.31 -8.21
N ALA A 59 -6.30 4.36 -7.45
CA ALA A 59 -6.20 5.75 -7.90
C ALA A 59 -4.77 6.08 -8.36
N CYS A 60 -3.75 5.70 -7.58
CA CYS A 60 -2.34 5.87 -7.95
C CYS A 60 -1.98 5.17 -9.27
N TYR A 61 -2.47 3.94 -9.49
CA TYR A 61 -2.27 3.24 -10.77
C TYR A 61 -2.94 3.97 -11.94
N CYS A 62 -4.15 4.51 -11.73
CA CYS A 62 -4.87 5.25 -12.77
C CYS A 62 -4.17 6.55 -13.12
N LEU A 63 -3.74 7.34 -12.13
CA LEU A 63 -2.98 8.57 -12.34
C LEU A 63 -1.66 8.29 -13.07
N PHE A 64 -0.94 7.23 -12.66
CA PHE A 64 0.28 6.82 -13.34
C PHE A 64 0.00 6.38 -14.79
N GLY A 65 -1.05 5.60 -15.02
CA GLY A 65 -1.47 5.18 -16.36
C GLY A 65 -1.86 6.36 -17.27
N LYS A 66 -2.56 7.36 -16.73
CA LYS A 66 -2.90 8.62 -17.44
C LYS A 66 -1.62 9.36 -17.84
N ALA A 67 -0.68 9.52 -16.91
CA ALA A 67 0.61 10.18 -17.18
C ALA A 67 1.42 9.44 -18.27
N LEU A 68 1.47 8.11 -18.20
CA LEU A 68 2.12 7.27 -19.22
C LEU A 68 1.48 7.43 -20.60
N SER A 69 0.15 7.45 -20.66
CA SER A 69 -0.60 7.62 -21.91
C SER A 69 -0.39 9.02 -22.51
N ARG A 70 -0.44 10.06 -21.67
CA ARG A 70 -0.14 11.43 -22.08
C ARG A 70 1.28 11.55 -22.63
N ARG A 71 2.28 11.08 -21.88
CA ARG A 71 3.69 11.18 -22.31
C ARG A 71 3.96 10.41 -23.60
N ARG A 72 3.33 9.25 -23.79
CA ARG A 72 3.38 8.52 -25.07
C ARG A 72 2.95 9.39 -26.25
N ASN A 73 1.82 10.08 -26.12
CA ASN A 73 1.28 10.93 -27.18
C ASN A 73 2.19 12.14 -27.45
N GLU A 74 2.78 12.73 -26.39
CA GLU A 74 3.77 13.80 -26.51
C GLU A 74 5.01 13.33 -27.29
N ILE A 75 5.60 12.19 -26.94
CA ILE A 75 6.76 11.61 -27.65
C ILE A 75 6.40 11.32 -29.12
N ALA A 76 5.22 10.76 -29.38
CA ALA A 76 4.76 10.47 -30.73
C ALA A 76 4.67 11.75 -31.58
N SER A 77 4.11 12.82 -31.00
CA SER A 77 4.05 14.15 -31.63
C SER A 77 5.43 14.76 -31.84
N GLU A 78 6.32 14.71 -30.83
CA GLU A 78 7.70 15.22 -30.91
C GLU A 78 8.50 14.54 -32.02
N ARG A 79 8.29 13.22 -32.19
CA ARG A 79 9.01 12.39 -33.17
C ARG A 79 8.29 12.27 -34.51
N GLN A 80 7.07 12.80 -34.63
CA GLN A 80 6.20 12.66 -35.81
C GLN A 80 6.02 11.20 -36.25
N VAL A 81 5.82 10.30 -35.28
CA VAL A 81 5.59 8.87 -35.51
C VAL A 81 4.27 8.43 -34.88
N ASP A 82 3.83 7.24 -35.27
CA ASP A 82 2.66 6.62 -34.65
C ASP A 82 2.88 6.38 -33.13
N PRO A 83 1.90 6.73 -32.27
CA PRO A 83 2.00 6.52 -30.82
C PRO A 83 2.18 5.07 -30.37
N GLU A 84 1.74 4.10 -31.19
CA GLU A 84 1.88 2.67 -30.90
C GLU A 84 3.18 2.08 -31.47
N SER A 85 4.03 2.91 -32.08
CA SER A 85 5.36 2.49 -32.54
C SER A 85 6.26 2.02 -31.38
N ASN A 86 6.99 0.94 -31.61
CA ASN A 86 7.96 0.40 -30.67
C ASN A 86 9.01 1.44 -30.23
N THR A 87 9.36 2.38 -31.11
CA THR A 87 10.30 3.46 -30.79
C THR A 87 9.78 4.35 -29.66
N VAL A 88 8.49 4.72 -29.70
CA VAL A 88 7.84 5.54 -28.66
C VAL A 88 7.81 4.77 -27.35
N GLY A 89 7.45 3.47 -27.40
CA GLY A 89 7.44 2.60 -26.23
C GLY A 89 8.80 2.45 -25.56
N ARG A 90 9.89 2.35 -26.34
CA ARG A 90 11.25 2.28 -25.81
C ARG A 90 11.67 3.58 -25.12
N ILE A 91 11.45 4.73 -25.76
CA ILE A 91 11.79 6.04 -25.19
C ILE A 91 11.03 6.26 -23.87
N LEU A 92 9.71 6.00 -23.86
CA LEU A 92 8.90 6.13 -22.66
C LEU A 92 9.42 5.25 -21.52
N ASN A 93 9.76 3.99 -21.79
CA ASN A 93 10.27 3.08 -20.77
C ASN A 93 11.63 3.54 -20.22
N GLU A 94 12.52 4.07 -21.07
CA GLU A 94 13.80 4.65 -20.64
C GLU A 94 13.60 5.89 -19.78
N GLU A 95 12.70 6.81 -20.17
CA GLU A 95 12.36 8.01 -19.39
C GLU A 95 11.79 7.65 -18.02
N VAL A 96 10.85 6.71 -17.96
CA VAL A 96 10.26 6.24 -16.69
C VAL A 96 11.34 5.63 -15.81
N LYS A 97 12.20 4.77 -16.37
CA LYS A 97 13.29 4.14 -15.62
C LYS A 97 14.28 5.16 -15.05
N ALA A 98 14.59 6.21 -15.79
CA ALA A 98 15.50 7.27 -15.36
C ALA A 98 14.97 8.10 -14.17
N GLN A 99 13.64 8.16 -13.98
CA GLN A 99 12.99 8.90 -12.90
C GLN A 99 12.75 8.07 -11.64
N LEU A 100 13.05 6.76 -11.68
CA LEU A 100 12.76 5.85 -10.59
C LEU A 100 14.01 5.55 -9.74
N PRO A 101 13.80 5.13 -8.47
CA PRO A 101 14.88 4.68 -7.60
C PRO A 101 15.68 3.54 -8.25
N ALA A 102 17.02 3.60 -8.13
CA ALA A 102 17.95 2.69 -8.79
C ALA A 102 17.80 1.22 -8.36
N ASP A 103 17.19 0.95 -7.21
CA ASP A 103 16.88 -0.36 -6.67
C ASP A 103 15.60 -1.00 -7.27
N THR A 104 14.87 -0.27 -8.12
CA THR A 104 13.68 -0.80 -8.78
C THR A 104 14.07 -1.83 -9.85
N SER A 105 13.69 -3.09 -9.65
CA SER A 105 13.95 -4.13 -10.65
C SER A 105 13.13 -3.92 -11.94
N ASP A 106 13.73 -4.20 -13.10
CA ASP A 106 13.09 -4.03 -14.41
C ASP A 106 11.82 -4.87 -14.54
N SER A 107 11.81 -6.07 -13.96
CA SER A 107 10.65 -6.96 -13.98
C SER A 107 9.48 -6.41 -13.16
N LEU A 108 9.76 -5.81 -12.00
CA LEU A 108 8.77 -5.16 -11.15
C LEU A 108 8.23 -3.90 -11.82
N LEU A 109 9.12 -3.08 -12.39
CA LEU A 109 8.75 -1.87 -13.12
C LEU A 109 7.80 -2.20 -14.27
N ARG A 110 8.18 -3.16 -15.11
CA ARG A 110 7.34 -3.60 -16.23
C ARG A 110 5.97 -4.06 -15.77
N LYS A 111 5.88 -4.86 -14.70
CA LYS A 111 4.60 -5.29 -14.13
C LYS A 111 3.73 -4.10 -13.70
N ARG A 112 4.33 -3.10 -13.01
CA ARG A 112 3.61 -1.91 -12.54
C ARG A 112 3.15 -1.02 -13.70
N ILE A 113 3.99 -0.81 -14.71
CA ILE A 113 3.63 -0.05 -15.93
C ILE A 113 2.48 -0.73 -16.66
N GLU A 114 2.54 -2.04 -16.88
CA GLU A 114 1.49 -2.77 -17.58
C GLU A 114 0.18 -2.78 -16.80
N LYS A 115 0.24 -2.92 -15.48
CA LYS A 115 -0.94 -2.79 -14.62
C LYS A 115 -1.55 -1.38 -14.70
N ALA A 116 -0.73 -0.34 -14.63
CA ALA A 116 -1.19 1.05 -14.72
C ALA A 116 -1.89 1.33 -16.06
N LYS A 117 -1.30 0.90 -17.17
CA LYS A 117 -1.90 1.04 -18.51
C LYS A 117 -3.24 0.32 -18.61
N LYS A 118 -3.33 -0.92 -18.11
CA LYS A 118 -4.57 -1.71 -18.15
C LYS A 118 -5.68 -1.09 -17.31
N LEU A 119 -5.36 -0.68 -16.08
CA LEU A 119 -6.33 -0.01 -15.21
C LEU A 119 -6.77 1.31 -15.85
N TYR A 120 -5.85 2.16 -16.28
CA TYR A 120 -6.21 3.42 -16.94
C TYR A 120 -7.09 3.18 -18.16
N LYS A 121 -6.73 2.25 -19.06
CA LYS A 121 -7.56 1.92 -20.22
C LYS A 121 -8.95 1.41 -19.83
N LEU A 122 -9.06 0.61 -18.78
CA LEU A 122 -10.33 0.12 -18.27
C LEU A 122 -11.20 1.30 -17.79
N PHE A 123 -10.66 2.16 -16.93
CA PHE A 123 -11.37 3.34 -16.43
C PHE A 123 -11.72 4.30 -17.58
N ASP A 124 -10.78 4.62 -18.48
CA ASP A 124 -11.02 5.45 -19.66
C ASP A 124 -12.17 4.90 -20.54
N SER A 125 -12.22 3.57 -20.72
CA SER A 125 -13.29 2.91 -21.49
C SER A 125 -14.66 2.89 -20.80
N ILE A 126 -14.69 2.82 -19.47
CA ILE A 126 -15.94 2.82 -18.70
C ILE A 126 -16.53 4.23 -18.64
N TYR A 127 -15.69 5.23 -18.40
CA TYR A 127 -16.17 6.58 -18.11
C TYR A 127 -16.25 7.50 -19.33
N ASN A 128 -15.63 7.17 -20.48
CA ASN A 128 -15.68 7.89 -21.77
C ASN A 128 -15.65 9.44 -21.69
N VAL A 129 -15.11 9.98 -20.60
CA VAL A 129 -15.09 11.40 -20.26
C VAL A 129 -13.71 11.66 -19.72
N SER A 130 -13.03 12.57 -20.40
CA SER A 130 -11.80 13.25 -19.97
C SER A 130 -11.66 13.19 -18.45
N PHE A 131 -10.75 12.35 -17.97
CA PHE A 131 -10.46 12.19 -16.55
C PHE A 131 -9.68 13.42 -16.08
N ASP A 132 -10.24 14.63 -16.19
CA ASP A 132 -9.64 15.86 -15.69
C ASP A 132 -9.87 15.93 -14.17
N TYR A 133 -9.34 14.92 -13.49
CA TYR A 133 -9.18 14.91 -12.04
C TYR A 133 -8.14 15.99 -11.70
N SER A 134 -8.61 17.23 -11.54
CA SER A 134 -8.07 18.20 -10.57
C SER A 134 -8.43 17.80 -9.13
N ILE A 135 -8.66 16.51 -8.87
CA ILE A 135 -9.53 16.08 -7.78
C ILE A 135 -8.72 15.56 -6.60
N ASP A 136 -8.90 16.31 -5.53
CA ASP A 136 -9.13 15.88 -4.15
C ASP A 136 -9.37 14.37 -3.98
N VAL A 137 -8.63 13.70 -3.10
CA VAL A 137 -8.46 12.24 -3.01
C VAL A 137 -9.71 11.44 -2.60
N ASN A 138 -10.91 12.02 -2.69
CA ASN A 138 -12.21 11.44 -2.36
C ASN A 138 -13.03 11.14 -3.62
N LEU A 139 -12.61 10.19 -4.46
CA LEU A 139 -13.56 9.49 -5.34
C LEU A 139 -14.31 8.49 -4.44
N PRO A 140 -15.59 8.71 -4.09
CA PRO A 140 -16.31 7.76 -3.27
C PRO A 140 -16.67 6.60 -4.19
N LEU A 141 -15.93 5.50 -4.06
CA LEU A 141 -16.34 4.19 -4.60
C LEU A 141 -17.77 3.79 -4.16
N ALA A 142 -18.37 4.53 -3.23
CA ALA A 142 -19.77 4.43 -2.83
C ALA A 142 -20.78 4.66 -3.98
N GLU A 143 -20.48 5.51 -4.98
CA GLU A 143 -21.44 5.87 -6.05
C GLU A 143 -21.49 4.89 -7.23
N LEU A 144 -20.62 3.87 -7.25
CA LEU A 144 -20.65 2.84 -8.30
C LEU A 144 -21.76 1.83 -8.08
N ARG A 145 -22.38 1.36 -9.17
CA ARG A 145 -23.36 0.27 -9.09
C ARG A 145 -22.66 -1.03 -8.66
N ASP A 146 -23.38 -1.93 -7.99
CA ASP A 146 -22.77 -3.12 -7.38
C ASP A 146 -22.15 -4.08 -8.42
N ASP A 147 -22.66 -4.09 -9.64
CA ASP A 147 -22.11 -4.82 -10.78
C ASP A 147 -20.78 -4.21 -11.29
N GLU A 148 -20.68 -2.89 -11.31
CA GLU A 148 -19.45 -2.16 -11.65
C GLU A 148 -18.38 -2.35 -10.57
N LYS A 149 -18.78 -2.30 -9.29
CA LYS A 149 -17.92 -2.60 -8.14
C LYS A 149 -17.38 -4.03 -8.21
N SER A 150 -18.24 -5.01 -8.51
CA SER A 150 -17.85 -6.42 -8.62
C SER A 150 -16.90 -6.67 -9.78
N SER A 151 -17.13 -6.02 -10.93
CA SER A 151 -16.25 -6.11 -12.10
C SER A 151 -14.88 -5.48 -11.82
N ILE A 152 -14.86 -4.29 -11.20
CA ILE A 152 -13.62 -3.60 -10.80
C ILE A 152 -12.89 -4.42 -9.74
N LEU A 153 -13.57 -4.93 -8.71
CA LEU A 153 -12.99 -5.73 -7.64
C LEU A 153 -12.38 -7.03 -8.20
N THR A 154 -13.08 -7.71 -9.10
CA THR A 154 -12.58 -8.94 -9.74
C THR A 154 -11.32 -8.67 -10.57
N HIS A 155 -11.31 -7.61 -11.37
CA HIS A 155 -10.14 -7.23 -12.17
C HIS A 155 -8.98 -6.73 -11.29
N VAL A 156 -9.25 -5.97 -10.23
CA VAL A 156 -8.23 -5.49 -9.28
C VAL A 156 -7.62 -6.66 -8.51
N THR A 157 -8.42 -7.65 -8.09
CA THR A 157 -7.98 -8.84 -7.37
C THR A 157 -7.06 -9.72 -8.23
N GLN A 158 -7.33 -9.82 -9.53
CA GLN A 158 -6.45 -10.50 -10.49
C GLN A 158 -5.15 -9.72 -10.79
N LEU A 159 -5.16 -8.41 -10.57
CA LEU A 159 -4.02 -7.53 -10.83
C LEU A 159 -3.18 -7.23 -9.59
N CYS A 160 -3.67 -7.50 -8.37
CA CYS A 160 -2.93 -7.35 -7.11
C CYS A 160 -2.15 -8.62 -6.77
N GLU A 161 -0.93 -8.47 -6.24
CA GLU A 161 -0.17 -9.63 -5.75
C GLU A 161 -0.97 -10.33 -4.62
N PRO A 162 -0.84 -11.66 -4.49
CA PRO A 162 -1.66 -12.49 -3.58
C PRO A 162 -1.52 -12.16 -2.09
N ARG A 163 -0.70 -11.17 -1.72
CA ARG A 163 -0.59 -10.70 -0.33
C ARG A 163 -1.73 -9.77 0.11
N LEU A 164 -2.48 -9.18 -0.82
CA LEU A 164 -3.63 -8.32 -0.50
C LEU A 164 -4.98 -9.06 -0.55
N VAL A 165 -5.00 -10.31 -1.01
CA VAL A 165 -6.24 -11.11 -1.20
C VAL A 165 -6.50 -12.07 -0.03
N LYS A 166 -5.58 -12.18 0.94
CA LYS A 166 -5.70 -13.18 2.02
C LYS A 166 -6.71 -12.83 3.13
N PHE A 167 -7.44 -11.73 3.02
CA PHE A 167 -8.33 -11.25 4.09
C PHE A 167 -9.71 -10.76 3.59
N LEU A 168 -10.09 -11.08 2.36
CA LEU A 168 -11.48 -11.02 1.89
C LEU A 168 -12.07 -12.43 1.93
#